data_AF-A0A2N4ULY0-F1
#
_entry.id   AF-A0A2N4ULY0-F1
#
_cell.length_a   1.000
_cell.length_b   1.000
_cell.length_c   1.000
_cell.angle_alpha   90.00
_cell.angle_beta   90.00
_cell.angle_gamma   90.00
#
_symmetry.space_group_name_H-M   'P 1'
#
loop_
_entity.id
_entity.type
_entity.pdbx_description
1 polymer ?
#
loop_
_entity_poly.entity_id
_entity_poly.type
_entity_poly.pdbx_seq_one_letter_code
_entity_poly.pdbx_strand_id
1 'polypeptide(L)'
;MAKTFFPNADQIDYVSASAPHPENTQYKISIGLEVWGGQNHPVAKIQMVYDGVVAGRRSPSYPLGSDDFQRVTKKLDELISNR
;
A
#
# COMPACT_ATOMS: atom_id res chain seq x y z
N MET A 1 -13.86 9.86 -11.58
CA MET A 1 -14.28 8.86 -10.58
C MET A 1 -14.10 9.47 -9.21
N ALA A 2 -15.10 9.37 -8.33
CA ALA A 2 -14.96 9.80 -6.95
C ALA A 2 -13.88 8.94 -6.25
N LYS A 3 -13.04 9.57 -5.41
CA LYS A 3 -12.10 8.83 -4.57
C LYS A 3 -12.92 8.04 -3.54
N THR A 4 -12.78 6.72 -3.53
CA THR A 4 -13.42 5.85 -2.54
C THR A 4 -12.56 5.63 -1.31
N PHE A 5 -11.26 5.95 -1.38
CA PHE A 5 -10.29 5.76 -0.31
C PHE A 5 -9.67 7.09 0.14
N PHE A 6 -9.59 7.27 1.45
CA PHE A 6 -9.10 8.46 2.14
C PHE A 6 -8.00 8.04 3.14
N PRO A 7 -6.71 8.08 2.75
CA PRO A 7 -5.62 7.69 3.65
C PRO A 7 -5.47 8.68 4.80
N ASN A 8 -5.15 8.19 5.99
CA ASN A 8 -4.66 9.01 7.09
C ASN A 8 -3.20 9.38 6.81
N ALA A 9 -2.87 10.68 6.76
CA ALA A 9 -1.53 11.15 6.39
C ALA A 9 -0.43 10.66 7.36
N ASP A 10 -0.78 10.48 8.64
CA ASP A 10 0.16 10.04 9.68
C ASP A 10 0.35 8.51 9.70
N GLN A 11 -0.41 7.78 8.90
CA GLN A 11 -0.37 6.31 8.84
C GLN A 11 -0.08 5.85 7.41
N ILE A 12 1.05 6.32 6.85
CA ILE A 12 1.54 5.95 5.53
C ILE A 12 3.01 5.55 5.65
N ASP A 13 3.35 4.41 5.08
CA ASP A 13 4.71 3.92 4.97
C ASP A 13 5.01 3.43 3.55
N TYR A 14 6.30 3.36 3.23
CA TYR A 14 6.80 2.92 1.93
C TYR A 14 7.83 1.82 2.07
N VAL A 15 7.73 0.81 1.22
CA VAL A 15 8.68 -0.31 1.14
C VAL A 15 9.20 -0.40 -0.29
N SER A 16 10.51 -0.29 -0.51
CA SER A 16 11.10 -0.44 -1.84
C SER A 16 10.86 -1.85 -2.38
N ALA A 17 10.44 -1.94 -3.64
CA ALA A 17 10.23 -3.21 -4.32
C ALA A 17 11.55 -3.73 -4.91
N SER A 18 11.69 -5.05 -4.94
CA SER A 18 12.86 -5.72 -5.52
C SER A 18 12.70 -5.94 -7.03
N ALA A 19 13.80 -6.24 -7.71
CA ALA A 19 13.75 -6.77 -9.08
C ALA A 19 12.82 -8.01 -9.14
N PRO A 20 12.06 -8.21 -10.23
CA PRO A 20 12.16 -7.54 -11.53
C PRO A 20 11.23 -6.33 -11.68
N HIS A 21 10.73 -5.74 -10.58
CA HIS A 21 10.08 -4.44 -10.72
C HIS A 21 11.09 -3.41 -11.27
N PRO A 22 10.62 -2.43 -12.06
CA PRO A 22 11.47 -1.32 -12.48
C PRO A 22 12.11 -0.60 -11.29
N GLU A 23 13.21 0.11 -11.53
CA GLU A 23 13.79 1.00 -10.53
C GLU A 23 12.74 2.01 -10.03
N ASN A 24 12.95 2.53 -8.82
CA ASN A 24 12.03 3.46 -8.14
C ASN A 24 10.59 2.92 -7.96
N THR A 25 10.42 1.60 -7.94
CA THR A 25 9.16 0.96 -7.57
C THR A 25 9.06 0.81 -6.05
N GLN A 26 7.92 1.16 -5.48
CA GLN A 26 7.63 1.00 -4.05
C GLN A 26 6.23 0.43 -3.81
N TYR A 27 6.06 -0.24 -2.69
CA TYR A 27 4.76 -0.51 -2.09
C TYR A 27 4.44 0.63 -1.12
N LYS A 28 3.35 1.36 -1.38
CA LYS A 28 2.77 2.29 -0.43
C LYS A 28 1.77 1.54 0.45
N ILE A 29 2.01 1.55 1.75
CA ILE A 29 1.15 0.95 2.76
C ILE A 29 0.47 2.10 3.49
N SER A 30 -0.84 2.05 3.66
CA SER A 30 -1.58 3.11 4.33
C SER A 30 -2.78 2.59 5.10
N ILE A 31 -3.08 3.22 6.24
CA ILE A 31 -4.35 3.05 6.94
C ILE A 31 -5.24 4.26 6.61
N GLY A 32 -6.51 4.02 6.36
CA GLY A 32 -7.45 5.08 6.00
C GLY A 32 -8.89 4.60 6.01
N LEU A 33 -9.79 5.43 5.49
CA LEU A 33 -11.21 5.10 5.33
C LEU A 33 -11.50 4.75 3.88
N GLU A 34 -12.21 3.64 3.65
CA GLU A 34 -12.77 3.31 2.34
C GLU A 34 -14.30 3.27 2.37
N VAL A 35 -14.92 3.82 1.33
CA VAL A 35 -16.39 3.88 1.20
C VAL A 35 -16.90 2.56 0.63
N TRP A 36 -17.52 1.74 1.47
CA TRP A 36 -18.23 0.53 1.08
C TRP A 36 -19.71 0.66 1.44
N GLY A 37 -20.60 0.48 0.46
CA GLY A 37 -22.06 0.63 0.67
C GLY A 37 -22.50 2.03 1.12
N GLY A 38 -21.73 3.08 0.80
CA GLY A 38 -22.01 4.45 1.23
C GLY A 38 -21.54 4.79 2.64
N GLN A 39 -20.83 3.89 3.32
CA GLN A 39 -20.28 4.10 4.66
C GLN A 39 -18.75 4.03 4.65
N ASN A 40 -18.11 4.78 5.55
CA ASN A 40 -16.66 4.77 5.71
C ASN A 40 -16.22 3.64 6.64
N HIS A 41 -15.34 2.77 6.15
CA HIS A 41 -14.76 1.67 6.92
C HIS A 41 -13.25 1.84 7.05
N PRO A 42 -12.66 1.67 8.24
CA PRO A 42 -11.21 1.69 8.39
C PRO A 42 -10.61 0.46 7.71
N VAL A 43 -9.67 0.69 6.81
CA VAL A 43 -8.97 -0.36 6.07
C VAL A 43 -7.48 -0.05 6.02
N ALA A 44 -6.68 -1.11 5.92
CA ALA A 44 -5.32 -0.99 5.44
C ALA A 44 -5.27 -1.28 3.94
N LYS A 45 -4.46 -0.52 3.21
CA LYS A 45 -4.36 -0.60 1.76
C LYS A 45 -2.92 -0.57 1.31
N ILE A 46 -2.59 -1.50 0.42
CA ILE A 46 -1.29 -1.60 -0.24
C ILE A 46 -1.49 -1.19 -1.70
N GLN A 47 -0.68 -0.25 -2.18
CA GLN A 47 -0.72 0.22 -3.57
C GLN A 47 0.70 0.24 -4.15
N MET A 48 0.83 -0.12 -5.43
CA MET A 48 2.10 0.06 -6.13
C MET A 48 2.33 1.53 -6.44
N VAL A 49 3.59 1.96 -6.34
CA VAL A 49 4.08 3.27 -6.74
C VAL A 49 5.21 3.06 -7.72
N TYR A 50 5.12 3.69 -8.88
CA TYR A 50 6.18 3.71 -9.89
C TYR A 50 6.59 5.16 -10.11
N ASP A 51 7.88 5.48 -9.96
CA ASP A 51 8.42 6.83 -10.13
C ASP A 51 7.62 7.90 -9.33
N GLY A 52 7.27 7.57 -8.08
CA GLY A 52 6.49 8.43 -7.19
C GLY A 52 4.99 8.51 -7.48
N VAL A 53 4.49 7.82 -8.51
CA VAL A 53 3.07 7.83 -8.91
C VAL A 53 2.36 6.54 -8.50
N VAL A 54 1.26 6.67 -7.76
CA VAL A 54 0.42 5.52 -7.34
C VAL A 54 -0.28 4.89 -8.55
N ALA A 55 -0.05 3.60 -8.81
CA ALA A 55 -0.72 2.82 -9.85
C ALA A 55 -2.10 2.34 -9.38
N GLY A 56 -3.09 3.23 -9.41
CA GLY A 56 -4.40 3.01 -8.78
C GLY A 56 -5.23 1.80 -9.24
N ARG A 57 -4.97 1.22 -10.42
CA ARG A 57 -5.72 0.05 -10.95
C ARG A 57 -4.95 -1.27 -10.88
N ARG A 58 -3.69 -1.26 -10.44
CA ARG A 58 -2.86 -2.47 -10.39
C ARG A 58 -2.84 -3.01 -8.96
N SER A 59 -3.17 -4.28 -8.81
CA SER A 59 -2.94 -4.99 -7.56
C SER A 59 -1.44 -5.09 -7.29
N PRO A 60 -1.00 -4.99 -6.02
CA PRO A 60 0.38 -5.24 -5.66
C PRO A 60 0.77 -6.67 -6.02
N SER A 61 1.96 -6.82 -6.61
CA SER A 61 2.52 -8.11 -6.98
C SER A 61 3.88 -8.26 -6.29
N TYR A 62 4.15 -9.43 -5.72
CA TYR A 62 5.37 -9.73 -4.98
C TYR A 62 6.20 -10.73 -5.79
N PRO A 63 7.40 -10.37 -6.25
CA PRO A 63 8.23 -11.29 -7.02
C PRO A 63 8.57 -12.55 -6.23
N LEU A 64 8.40 -13.72 -6.84
CA LEU A 64 8.86 -14.98 -6.24
C LEU A 64 10.39 -14.96 -6.11
N GLY A 65 10.90 -15.45 -4.98
CA GLY A 65 12.34 -15.41 -4.67
C GLY A 65 12.83 -14.09 -4.07
N SER A 66 11.98 -13.07 -3.94
CA SER A 66 12.23 -11.87 -3.14
C SER A 66 11.64 -12.02 -1.73
N ASP A 67 11.97 -11.08 -0.83
CA ASP A 67 11.37 -10.95 0.50
C ASP A 67 10.31 -9.83 0.57
N ASP A 68 9.87 -9.31 -0.58
CA ASP A 68 8.98 -8.16 -0.68
C ASP A 68 7.68 -8.36 0.10
N PHE A 69 7.07 -9.54 -0.02
CA PHE A 69 5.84 -9.88 0.71
C PHE A 69 6.05 -9.82 2.24
N GLN A 70 7.17 -10.35 2.72
CA GLN A 70 7.52 -10.38 4.14
C GLN A 70 7.78 -8.97 4.67
N ARG A 71 8.53 -8.14 3.93
CA ARG A 71 8.81 -6.75 4.32
C ARG A 71 7.55 -5.89 4.32
N VAL A 72 6.68 -6.06 3.32
CA VAL A 72 5.40 -5.34 3.24
C VAL A 72 4.46 -5.77 4.34
N THR A 73 4.30 -7.07 4.60
CA THR A 73 3.43 -7.58 5.66
C THR A 73 3.94 -7.15 7.04
N LYS A 74 5.25 -7.24 7.29
CA LYS A 74 5.84 -6.76 8.55
C LYS A 74 5.54 -5.27 8.77
N LYS A 75 5.74 -4.45 7.74
CA LYS A 75 5.48 -3.01 7.84
C LYS A 75 3.99 -2.70 8.04
N LEU A 76 3.12 -3.47 7.40
CA LEU A 76 1.67 -3.40 7.63
C LEU A 76 1.31 -3.73 9.08
N ASP A 77 1.85 -4.80 9.64
CA ASP A 77 1.60 -5.21 11.03
C ASP A 77 2.10 -4.16 12.04
N GLU A 78 3.26 -3.55 11.79
CA GLU A 78 3.79 -2.43 12.57
C GLU A 78 2.81 -1.24 12.55
N LEU A 79 2.29 -0.89 11.37
CA LEU A 79 1.37 0.23 11.21
C LEU A 79 0.00 -0.02 11.87
N ILE A 80 -0.48 -1.27 11.83
CA ILE A 80 -1.73 -1.68 12.50
C ILE A 80 -1.56 -1.67 14.02
N SER A 81 -0.42 -2.15 14.53
CA SER A 81 -0.18 -2.27 15.97
C SER A 81 0.03 -0.92 16.65
N ASN A 82 0.50 0.08 15.92
CA ASN A 82 0.76 1.44 16.40
C ASN A 82 -0.44 2.39 16.22
N ARG A 83 -1.66 1.86 16.01
CA ARG A 83 -2.89 2.64 15.79
C ARG A 83 -3.61 3.00 17.09
#